data_AF-R9KUV6-F1
#
_entry.id   AF-R9KUV6-F1
#
_cell.length_a   1.000
_cell.length_b   1.000
_cell.length_c   1.000
_cell.angle_alpha   90.00
_cell.angle_beta   90.00
_cell.angle_gamma   90.00
#
_symmetry.space_group_name_H-M   'P 1'
#
loop_
_entity.id
_entity.type
_entity.pdbx_description
1 polymer ?
#
loop_
_entity_poly.entity_id
_entity_poly.type
_entity_poly.pdbx_seq_one_letter_code
_entity_poly.pdbx_strand_id
1 'polypeptide(L)'
;MVNRFGARVGHFDPGFSRELSLKKAQDMTLVAILSFVAFSEQPEPGEYWGQAAVLGYTPREKAVFEPFVQGIANLMGKGIRPQVDFEGRAVDQIIESRGQWLPSNREPMPEKRKGMAILKRKRSFTDGLVEQGRKGNKGCYFLSWALMLGLVALIVFGLKACGVF
;
A
#
# COMPACT_ATOMS: atom_id res chain seq x y z
N MET A 1 -3.74 14.72 -0.46
CA MET A 1 -3.51 13.28 -0.20
C MET A 1 -3.42 13.02 1.29
N VAL A 2 -4.12 11.98 1.75
CA VAL A 2 -4.05 11.52 3.15
C VAL A 2 -3.43 10.14 3.13
N ASN A 3 -2.42 9.90 3.95
CA ASN A 3 -1.83 8.58 4.07
C ASN A 3 -2.71 7.66 4.93
N ARG A 4 -2.38 6.37 5.00
CA ARG A 4 -3.10 5.39 5.83
C ARG A 4 -3.11 5.69 7.35
N PHE A 5 -2.37 6.71 7.80
CA PHE A 5 -2.31 7.15 9.19
C PHE A 5 -3.17 8.39 9.44
N GLY A 6 -3.94 8.83 8.46
CA GLY A 6 -4.77 10.04 8.58
C GLY A 6 -4.01 11.35 8.42
N ALA A 7 -2.70 11.30 8.17
CA ALA A 7 -1.90 12.52 7.99
C ALA A 7 -1.93 12.99 6.53
N ARG A 8 -2.06 14.31 6.35
CA ARG A 8 -1.92 14.95 5.04
C ARG A 8 -0.46 14.95 4.63
N VAL A 9 -0.14 14.31 3.49
CA VAL A 9 1.25 14.11 3.03
C VAL A 9 1.62 14.89 1.78
N GLY A 10 0.66 15.59 1.18
CA GLY A 10 0.89 16.35 -0.04
C GLY A 10 -0.41 16.64 -0.79
N HIS A 11 -0.26 17.27 -1.93
CA HIS A 11 -1.32 17.57 -2.89
C HIS A 11 -0.80 17.31 -4.30
N PHE A 12 -1.72 17.05 -5.23
CA PHE A 12 -1.39 17.08 -6.65
C PHE A 12 -1.49 18.52 -7.15
N ASP A 13 -1.06 18.78 -8.37
CA ASP A 13 -1.29 20.06 -9.01
C ASP A 13 -2.79 20.43 -9.01
N PRO A 14 -3.14 21.72 -9.14
CA PRO A 14 -4.53 22.17 -9.04
C PRO A 14 -5.47 21.52 -10.05
N GLY A 15 -4.99 21.29 -11.28
CA GLY A 15 -5.79 20.71 -12.37
C GLY A 15 -6.17 19.27 -12.06
N PHE A 16 -5.16 18.44 -11.76
CA PHE A 16 -5.39 17.04 -11.43
C PHE A 16 -6.15 16.87 -10.11
N SER A 17 -5.85 17.71 -9.10
CA SER A 17 -6.62 17.73 -7.85
C SER A 17 -8.12 17.97 -8.08
N ARG A 18 -8.47 18.89 -9.00
CA ARG A 18 -9.87 19.15 -9.36
C ARG A 18 -10.50 17.95 -10.05
N GLU A 19 -9.80 17.32 -10.97
CA GLU A 19 -10.30 16.10 -11.63
C GLU A 19 -10.59 14.99 -10.61
N LEU A 20 -9.66 14.73 -9.70
CA LEU A 20 -9.83 13.74 -8.63
C LEU A 20 -11.01 14.10 -7.71
N SER A 21 -11.23 15.37 -7.40
CA SER A 21 -12.41 15.81 -6.65
C SER A 21 -13.72 15.50 -7.38
N LEU A 22 -13.76 15.69 -8.70
CA LEU A 22 -14.95 15.34 -9.51
C LEU A 22 -15.18 13.83 -9.53
N LYS A 23 -14.14 13.02 -9.75
CA LYS A 23 -14.23 11.56 -9.71
C LYS A 23 -14.68 11.07 -8.34
N LYS A 24 -14.18 11.69 -7.26
CA LYS A 24 -14.63 11.38 -5.90
C LYS A 24 -16.10 11.73 -5.67
N ALA A 25 -16.58 12.84 -6.22
CA ALA A 25 -17.99 13.24 -6.16
C ALA A 25 -18.91 12.28 -6.95
N GLN A 26 -18.37 11.61 -7.97
CA GLN A 26 -19.01 10.51 -8.71
C GLN A 26 -18.94 9.16 -7.98
N ASP A 27 -18.68 9.17 -6.68
CA ASP A 27 -18.56 7.99 -5.81
C ASP A 27 -17.43 7.01 -6.20
N MET A 28 -16.42 7.47 -6.94
CA MET A 28 -15.25 6.62 -7.22
C MET A 28 -14.37 6.45 -5.98
N THR A 29 -13.82 5.25 -5.84
CA THR A 29 -12.74 4.97 -4.90
C THR A 29 -11.43 5.34 -5.57
N LEU A 30 -10.67 6.24 -4.93
CA LEU A 30 -9.40 6.75 -5.44
C LEU A 30 -8.27 6.30 -4.51
N VAL A 31 -7.25 5.66 -5.09
CA VAL A 31 -6.06 5.21 -4.37
C VAL A 31 -4.83 5.79 -5.03
N ALA A 32 -4.07 6.57 -4.27
CA ALA A 32 -2.78 7.10 -4.70
C ALA A 32 -1.65 6.27 -4.07
N ILE A 33 -0.73 5.81 -4.90
CA ILE A 33 0.44 5.03 -4.49
C ILE A 33 1.69 5.80 -4.88
N LEU A 34 2.44 6.25 -3.88
CA LEU A 34 3.66 7.03 -4.05
C LEU A 34 4.78 6.19 -4.68
N SER A 35 5.37 6.70 -5.76
CA SER A 35 6.44 6.06 -6.53
C SER A 35 7.81 6.39 -5.96
N PHE A 36 8.07 7.68 -5.72
CA PHE A 36 9.30 8.17 -5.11
C PHE A 36 9.06 9.53 -4.45
N VAL A 37 10.04 9.95 -3.66
CA VAL A 37 10.16 11.32 -3.12
C VAL A 37 11.50 11.88 -3.56
N ALA A 38 11.50 13.11 -4.04
CA ALA A 38 12.66 13.90 -4.40
C ALA A 38 12.60 15.28 -3.73
N PHE A 39 13.74 15.93 -3.72
CA PHE A 39 13.89 17.33 -3.39
C PHE A 39 14.55 18.03 -4.59
N SER A 40 14.07 19.22 -4.92
CA SER A 40 14.67 20.12 -5.92
C SER A 40 14.95 21.47 -5.29
N GLU A 41 16.16 22.00 -5.47
CA GLU A 41 16.51 23.35 -5.02
C GLU A 41 15.75 24.46 -5.78
N GLN A 42 15.33 24.17 -7.01
CA GLN A 42 14.59 25.10 -7.86
C GLN A 42 13.15 24.62 -8.10
N PRO A 43 12.15 25.53 -8.06
CA PRO A 43 12.28 26.97 -7.77
C PRO A 43 12.63 27.24 -6.30
N GLU A 44 13.25 28.38 -5.99
CA GLU A 44 13.49 28.78 -4.60
C GLU A 44 12.20 29.31 -3.95
N PRO A 45 11.87 28.92 -2.70
CA PRO A 45 12.60 27.96 -1.86
C PRO A 45 12.42 26.51 -2.33
N GLY A 46 13.48 25.70 -2.25
CA GLY A 46 13.47 24.33 -2.75
C GLY A 46 12.31 23.49 -2.20
N GLU A 47 11.82 22.56 -3.03
CA GLU A 47 10.59 21.82 -2.80
C GLU A 47 10.78 20.31 -2.71
N TYR A 48 9.98 19.67 -1.84
CA TYR A 48 9.81 18.22 -1.84
C TYR A 48 8.67 17.84 -2.77
N TRP A 49 8.92 16.89 -3.66
CA TRP A 49 7.93 16.43 -4.63
C TRP A 49 8.08 14.93 -4.89
N GLY A 50 7.14 14.38 -5.63
CA GLY A 50 7.16 12.99 -6.02
C GLY A 50 6.12 12.71 -7.08
N GLN A 51 6.23 11.55 -7.71
CA GLN A 51 5.16 11.03 -8.56
C GLN A 51 4.39 9.95 -7.81
N ALA A 52 3.10 9.87 -8.07
CA ALA A 52 2.25 8.80 -7.56
C ALA A 52 1.41 8.24 -8.71
N ALA A 53 1.22 6.92 -8.72
CA ALA A 53 0.16 6.34 -9.52
C ALA A 53 -1.17 6.61 -8.82
N VAL A 54 -2.19 7.05 -9.57
CA VAL A 54 -3.55 7.20 -9.05
C VAL A 54 -4.45 6.22 -9.77
N LEU A 55 -5.10 5.36 -9.01
CA LEU A 55 -6.03 4.35 -9.49
C LEU A 55 -7.44 4.74 -9.02
N GLY A 56 -8.36 4.84 -9.96
CA GLY A 56 -9.77 5.11 -9.70
C GLY A 56 -10.64 3.95 -10.15
N TYR A 57 -11.52 3.47 -9.29
CA TYR A 57 -12.47 2.40 -9.63
C TYR A 57 -13.82 2.62 -8.94
N THR A 58 -14.87 2.03 -9.48
CA THR A 58 -16.20 2.11 -8.88
C THR A 58 -16.31 1.16 -7.67
N PRO A 59 -17.14 1.47 -6.66
CA PRO A 59 -17.31 0.60 -5.50
C PRO A 59 -17.76 -0.83 -5.86
N ARG A 60 -18.45 -0.99 -7.00
CA ARG A 60 -18.91 -2.29 -7.52
C ARG A 60 -17.75 -3.23 -7.87
N GLU A 61 -16.63 -2.68 -8.32
CA GLU A 61 -15.48 -3.45 -8.79
C GLU A 61 -14.38 -3.58 -7.72
N LYS A 62 -14.66 -3.12 -6.49
CA LYS A 62 -13.71 -3.13 -5.38
C LYS A 62 -13.04 -4.49 -5.17
N ALA A 63 -13.80 -5.59 -5.25
CA ALA A 63 -13.28 -6.94 -5.07
C ALA A 63 -12.21 -7.35 -6.09
N VAL A 64 -12.22 -6.75 -7.28
CA VAL A 64 -11.24 -6.98 -8.35
C VAL A 64 -10.07 -6.02 -8.22
N PHE A 65 -10.35 -4.73 -8.00
CA PHE A 65 -9.31 -3.70 -8.02
C PHE A 65 -8.49 -3.60 -6.75
N GLU A 66 -9.00 -4.03 -5.59
CA GLU A 66 -8.19 -4.05 -4.35
C GLU A 66 -6.96 -4.97 -4.44
N PRO A 67 -7.09 -6.24 -4.89
CA PRO A 67 -5.93 -7.10 -5.17
C PRO A 67 -4.93 -6.46 -6.14
N PHE A 68 -5.44 -5.84 -7.20
CA PHE A 68 -4.63 -5.18 -8.22
C PHE A 68 -3.83 -4.01 -7.65
N VAL A 69 -4.51 -3.09 -6.94
CA VAL A 69 -3.91 -1.96 -6.22
C VAL A 69 -2.83 -2.46 -5.26
N GLN A 70 -3.07 -3.55 -4.55
CA GLN A 70 -2.08 -4.14 -3.64
C GLN A 70 -0.86 -4.68 -4.39
N GLY A 71 -1.05 -5.31 -5.55
CA GLY A 71 0.02 -5.77 -6.43
C GLY A 71 0.88 -4.62 -6.94
N ILE A 72 0.26 -3.56 -7.46
CA ILE A 72 0.95 -2.33 -7.89
C ILE A 72 1.70 -1.68 -6.72
N ALA A 73 1.08 -1.61 -5.53
CA ALA A 73 1.72 -1.07 -4.33
C ALA A 73 2.93 -1.90 -3.88
N ASN A 74 2.89 -3.22 -4.06
CA ASN A 74 4.01 -4.10 -3.77
C ASN A 74 5.16 -3.91 -4.77
N LEU A 75 4.86 -3.76 -6.06
CA LEU A 75 5.87 -3.45 -7.08
C LEU A 75 6.56 -2.11 -6.81
N MET A 76 5.78 -1.05 -6.57
CA MET A 76 6.33 0.27 -6.23
C MET A 76 7.07 0.27 -4.91
N GLY A 77 6.61 -0.50 -3.92
CA GLY A 77 7.33 -0.73 -2.67
C GLY A 77 8.73 -1.33 -2.88
N LYS A 78 8.93 -2.12 -3.93
CA LYS A 78 10.23 -2.69 -4.34
C LYS A 78 11.04 -1.75 -5.25
N GLY A 79 10.50 -0.58 -5.61
CA GLY A 79 11.11 0.37 -6.54
C GLY A 79 10.93 0.02 -8.01
N ILE A 80 9.98 -0.87 -8.33
CA ILE A 80 9.54 -1.14 -9.70
C ILE A 80 8.40 -0.17 -9.99
N ARG A 81 8.51 0.62 -11.04
CA ARG A 81 7.56 1.66 -11.43
C ARG A 81 6.69 1.17 -12.59
N PRO A 82 5.61 0.40 -12.36
CA PRO A 82 4.74 -0.03 -13.44
C PRO A 82 4.07 1.18 -14.10
N GLN A 83 3.92 1.15 -15.42
CA GLN A 83 3.07 2.09 -16.13
C GLN A 83 1.61 1.76 -15.81
N VAL A 84 0.84 2.76 -15.39
CA VAL A 84 -0.55 2.60 -14.90
C VAL A 84 -1.60 3.24 -15.82
N ASP A 85 -1.22 3.52 -17.05
CA ASP A 85 -2.14 4.04 -18.06
C ASP A 85 -2.92 2.88 -18.68
N PHE A 86 -4.08 2.59 -18.10
CA PHE A 86 -4.91 1.44 -18.48
C PHE A 86 -6.14 1.91 -19.25
N GLU A 87 -6.13 1.65 -20.54
CA GLU A 87 -7.31 1.81 -21.39
C GLU A 87 -7.69 0.47 -22.03
N GLY A 88 -9.00 0.28 -22.26
CA GLY A 88 -9.57 -0.87 -22.95
C GLY A 88 -9.10 -2.21 -22.38
N ARG A 89 -8.39 -2.99 -23.21
CA ARG A 89 -7.99 -4.39 -22.96
C ARG A 89 -7.24 -4.61 -21.65
N ALA A 90 -6.50 -3.61 -21.15
CA ALA A 90 -5.80 -3.74 -19.88
C ALA A 90 -6.78 -3.83 -18.69
N VAL A 91 -7.90 -3.10 -18.76
CA VAL A 91 -8.96 -3.17 -17.75
C VAL A 91 -9.64 -4.54 -17.79
N ASP A 92 -9.91 -5.06 -18.99
CA ASP A 92 -10.49 -6.40 -19.16
C ASP A 92 -9.58 -7.48 -18.55
N GLN A 93 -8.26 -7.39 -18.76
CA GLN A 93 -7.30 -8.33 -18.16
C GLN A 93 -7.28 -8.24 -16.62
N ILE A 94 -7.42 -7.04 -16.05
CA ILE A 94 -7.56 -6.87 -14.60
C ILE A 94 -8.83 -7.57 -14.10
N ILE A 95 -9.95 -7.42 -14.81
CA ILE A 95 -11.24 -8.03 -14.45
C ILE A 95 -11.20 -9.55 -14.57
N GLU A 96 -10.77 -10.07 -15.73
CA GLU A 96 -10.68 -11.51 -16.02
C GLU A 96 -9.73 -12.23 -15.05
N SER A 97 -8.61 -11.60 -14.70
CA SER A 97 -7.64 -12.15 -13.75
C SER A 97 -8.01 -11.94 -12.28
N ARG A 98 -9.16 -11.31 -11.99
CA ARG A 98 -9.57 -10.92 -10.63
C ARG A 98 -8.48 -10.12 -9.89
N GLY A 99 -7.86 -9.20 -10.61
CA GLY A 99 -6.83 -8.29 -10.10
C GLY A 99 -5.45 -8.91 -9.90
N GLN A 100 -5.20 -10.13 -10.40
CA GLN A 100 -3.89 -10.78 -10.28
C GLN A 100 -2.91 -10.39 -11.40
N TRP A 101 -3.43 -9.98 -12.56
CA TRP A 101 -2.60 -9.48 -13.64
C TRP A 101 -1.90 -8.19 -13.23
N LEU A 102 -0.62 -8.04 -13.60
CA LEU A 102 0.17 -6.84 -13.35
C LEU A 102 0.89 -6.42 -14.64
N PRO A 103 0.98 -5.12 -14.93
CA PRO A 103 1.69 -4.64 -16.11
C PRO A 103 3.19 -4.94 -16.02
N SER A 104 3.77 -5.28 -17.16
CA SER A 104 5.21 -5.50 -17.33
C SER A 104 5.95 -4.21 -17.69
N ASN A 105 5.29 -3.29 -18.40
CA ASN A 105 5.84 -2.00 -18.82
C ASN A 105 6.16 -1.11 -17.62
N ARG A 106 7.21 -0.30 -17.77
CA ARG A 106 7.75 0.51 -16.67
C ARG A 106 7.92 1.96 -17.07
N GLU A 107 7.56 2.84 -16.15
CA GLU A 107 7.85 4.26 -16.22
C GLU A 107 9.28 4.52 -15.72
N PRO A 108 10.18 5.12 -16.53
CA PRO A 108 11.53 5.46 -16.08
C PRO A 108 11.49 6.45 -14.90
N MET A 109 12.60 6.51 -14.15
CA MET A 109 12.78 7.55 -13.14
C MET A 109 12.96 8.91 -13.86
N PRO A 110 12.44 10.03 -13.34
CA PRO A 110 12.74 11.34 -13.90
C PRO A 110 14.24 11.58 -14.03
N GLU A 111 14.61 12.29 -15.09
CA GLU A 111 15.98 12.69 -15.35
C GLU A 111 16.52 13.55 -14.21
N LYS A 112 17.73 13.24 -13.75
CA LYS A 112 18.39 14.00 -12.70
C LYS A 112 18.80 15.35 -13.25
N ARG A 113 18.34 16.42 -12.60
CA ARG A 113 18.75 17.80 -12.89
C ARG A 113 19.68 18.30 -11.78
N LYS A 114 20.47 19.34 -12.07
CA LYS A 114 21.31 19.99 -11.05
C LYS A 114 20.41 20.52 -9.91
N GLY A 115 20.81 20.31 -8.67
CA GLY A 115 20.01 20.67 -7.48
C GLY A 115 18.85 19.72 -7.17
N MET A 116 18.75 18.56 -7.85
CA MET A 116 17.74 17.54 -7.57
C MET A 116 18.35 16.31 -6.88
N ALA A 117 17.73 15.86 -5.78
CA ALA A 117 18.07 14.64 -5.09
C ALA A 117 16.86 13.72 -4.96
N ILE A 118 16.97 12.46 -5.39
CA ILE A 118 15.96 11.44 -5.12
C ILE A 118 16.22 10.89 -3.72
N LEU A 119 15.30 11.14 -2.79
CA LEU A 119 15.45 10.81 -1.37
C LEU A 119 14.95 9.39 -1.07
N LYS A 120 13.83 8.98 -1.68
CA LYS A 120 13.23 7.67 -1.44
C LYS A 120 12.65 7.11 -2.73
N ARG A 121 13.08 5.92 -3.12
CA ARG A 121 12.64 5.22 -4.35
C ARG A 121 12.00 3.85 -4.13
N LYS A 122 12.15 3.31 -2.92
CA LYS A 122 11.64 2.00 -2.51
C LYS A 122 11.54 1.96 -0.99
N ARG A 123 10.74 1.05 -0.46
CA ARG A 123 10.73 0.75 0.97
C ARG A 123 12.07 0.11 1.35
N SER A 124 12.69 0.58 2.42
CA SER A 124 13.87 -0.07 2.99
C SER A 124 13.47 -1.27 3.83
N PHE A 125 14.45 -2.12 4.13
CA PHE A 125 14.27 -3.21 5.08
C PHE A 125 13.78 -2.69 6.44
N THR A 126 14.34 -1.57 6.91
CA THR A 126 13.92 -0.89 8.14
C THR A 126 12.45 -0.46 8.10
N ASP A 127 11.94 0.04 6.97
CA ASP A 127 10.51 0.37 6.83
C ASP A 127 9.65 -0.89 7.00
N GLY A 128 10.11 -2.03 6.47
CA GLY A 128 9.43 -3.32 6.62
C GLY A 128 9.37 -3.78 8.08
N LEU A 129 10.46 -3.60 8.83
CA LEU A 129 10.51 -3.91 10.26
C LEU A 129 9.57 -3.02 11.08
N VAL A 130 9.58 -1.71 10.81
CA VAL A 130 8.66 -0.76 11.46
C VAL A 130 7.21 -1.15 11.18
N GLU A 131 6.90 -1.54 9.94
CA GLU A 131 5.58 -2.01 9.57
C GLU A 131 5.17 -3.29 10.28
N GLN A 132 6.08 -4.26 10.41
CA GLN A 132 5.83 -5.49 11.12
C GLN A 132 5.63 -5.24 12.63
N GLY A 133 6.46 -4.39 13.24
CA GLY A 133 6.29 -3.97 14.62
C GLY A 133 4.92 -3.32 14.86
N ARG A 134 4.47 -2.47 13.92
CA ARG A 134 3.18 -1.77 14.02
C ARG A 134 1.96 -2.65 13.75
N LYS A 135 2.08 -3.71 12.96
CA LYS A 135 1.01 -4.71 12.77
C LYS A 135 0.69 -5.49 14.05
N GLY A 136 1.59 -5.44 15.04
CA GLY A 136 1.46 -6.11 16.32
C GLY A 136 1.66 -7.63 16.20
N ASN A 137 1.95 -8.26 17.32
CA ASN A 137 2.26 -9.69 17.40
C ASN A 137 0.99 -10.57 17.48
N LYS A 138 0.01 -10.35 16.59
CA LYS A 138 -1.27 -11.09 16.59
C LYS A 138 -1.07 -12.62 16.59
N GLY A 139 -0.10 -13.12 15.83
CA GLY A 139 0.24 -14.55 15.80
C GLY A 139 0.90 -15.05 17.10
N CYS A 140 1.74 -14.22 17.74
CA CYS A 140 2.38 -14.58 19.00
C CYS A 140 1.37 -14.65 20.15
N TYR A 141 0.37 -13.77 20.15
CA TYR A 141 -0.74 -13.83 21.11
C TYR A 141 -1.58 -15.09 20.94
N PHE A 142 -1.92 -15.46 19.70
CA PHE A 142 -2.67 -16.69 19.43
C PHE A 142 -1.92 -17.94 19.90
N LEU A 143 -0.62 -18.02 19.63
CA LEU A 143 0.22 -19.14 20.07
C LEU A 143 0.35 -19.19 21.61
N SER A 144 0.53 -18.03 22.25
CA SER A 144 0.59 -17.93 23.72
C SER A 144 -0.74 -18.35 24.37
N TRP A 145 -1.87 -17.96 23.80
CA TRP A 145 -3.19 -18.37 24.26
C TRP A 145 -3.44 -19.87 24.09
N ALA A 146 -3.10 -20.42 22.93
CA ALA A 146 -3.22 -21.86 22.68
C ALA A 146 -2.38 -22.68 23.67
N LEU A 147 -1.15 -22.23 23.96
CA LEU A 147 -0.29 -22.87 24.96
C LEU A 147 -0.88 -22.80 26.36
N MET A 148 -1.34 -21.63 26.80
CA MET A 148 -1.95 -21.46 28.12
C MET A 148 -3.22 -22.31 28.28
N LEU A 149 -4.11 -22.30 27.28
CA LEU A 149 -5.33 -23.11 27.29
C LEU A 149 -5.02 -24.60 27.30
N GLY A 150 -4.02 -25.04 26.53
CA GLY A 150 -3.56 -26.42 26.54
C GLY A 150 -2.99 -26.86 27.89
N LEU A 151 -2.21 -25.98 28.54
CA LEU A 151 -1.66 -26.23 29.87
C LEU A 151 -2.78 -26.38 30.92
N VAL A 152 -3.75 -25.46 30.92
CA VAL A 152 -4.91 -25.53 31.84
C VAL A 152 -5.71 -26.81 31.61
N ALA A 153 -5.97 -27.19 30.35
CA ALA A 153 -6.67 -28.43 30.03
C ALA A 153 -5.92 -29.66 30.54
N LEU A 154 -4.58 -29.70 30.39
CA LEU A 154 -3.74 -30.78 30.93
C LEU A 154 -3.79 -30.86 32.45
N ILE A 155 -3.75 -29.71 33.14
CA ILE A 155 -3.85 -29.67 34.61
C ILE A 155 -5.21 -30.20 35.08
N VAL A 156 -6.30 -29.72 34.48
CA VAL A 156 -7.66 -30.19 34.83
C VAL A 156 -7.82 -31.67 34.54
N PHE A 157 -7.31 -32.15 33.39
CA PHE A 157 -7.34 -33.57 33.05
C PHE A 157 -6.52 -34.41 34.03
N GLY A 158 -5.32 -33.96 34.40
CA GLY A 158 -4.47 -34.62 35.39
C GLY A 158 -5.11 -34.68 36.78
N LEU A 159 -5.67 -33.56 37.26
CA LEU A 159 -6.35 -33.51 38.56
C LEU A 159 -7.58 -34.43 38.59
N LYS A 160 -8.35 -34.48 37.49
CA LYS A 160 -9.46 -35.42 37.34
C LYS A 160 -8.99 -36.87 37.31
N ALA A 161 -7.91 -37.18 36.60
CA ALA A 161 -7.32 -38.52 36.55
C ALA A 161 -6.77 -38.97 37.90
N CYS A 162 -6.33 -38.04 38.74
CA CYS A 162 -5.89 -38.30 40.12
C CYS A 162 -7.04 -38.31 41.16
N GLY A 163 -8.30 -38.12 40.74
CA GLY A 163 -9.47 -38.21 41.63
C GLY A 163 -9.60 -37.05 42.63
N VAL A 164 -8.98 -35.90 42.35
CA VAL A 164 -9.04 -34.71 43.23
C VAL A 164 -10.46 -34.09 43.23
N PHE A 165 -11.24 -34.34 42.18
CA PHE A 165 -12.66 -34.00 42.01
C PHE A 165 -13.26 -34.75 40.82
#